data_AF-A0A3B9XU61-F1
#
_entry.id   AF-A0A3B9XU61-F1
#
_cell.length_a   1.000
_cell.length_b   1.000
_cell.length_c   1.000
_cell.angle_alpha   90.00
_cell.angle_beta   90.00
_cell.angle_gamma   90.00
#
_symmetry.space_group_name_H-M   'P 1'
#
loop_
_entity.id
_entity.type
_entity.pdbx_description
1 polymer ?
#
loop_
_entity_poly.entity_id
_entity_poly.type
_entity_poly.pdbx_seq_one_letter_code
_entity_poly.pdbx_strand_id
1 'polypeptide(L)'
;MKVDFKHFSPILITCMFLAPGIAVADKFDDAVNEYIKGYKECTEANTLRTSDLPAAKRKFDVYLKHLDRAKSIDSTILSTTQRDMDSNLRYCERVEVNIKRAEATPILEKGFTYCDTAKESLK
;
A
#
# COMPACT_ATOMS: atom_id res chain seq x y z
N MET A 1 -52.38 -64.13 14.74
CA MET A 1 -51.22 -63.61 15.51
C MET A 1 -49.93 -64.13 14.89
N LYS A 2 -49.27 -63.29 14.09
CA LYS A 2 -47.81 -63.11 13.99
C LYS A 2 -47.55 -62.23 12.75
N VAL A 3 -47.19 -61.00 13.05
CA VAL A 3 -46.83 -59.96 12.09
C VAL A 3 -45.31 -60.00 12.05
N ASP A 4 -44.71 -60.37 10.93
CA ASP A 4 -43.26 -60.32 10.75
C ASP A 4 -42.94 -59.37 9.60
N PHE A 5 -42.81 -58.09 9.98
CA PHE A 5 -42.42 -56.99 9.12
C PHE A 5 -40.91 -57.03 8.92
N LYS A 6 -40.44 -57.61 7.82
CA LYS A 6 -39.03 -57.66 7.48
C LYS A 6 -38.54 -56.30 6.97
N HIS A 7 -37.80 -55.60 7.85
CA HIS A 7 -36.59 -54.83 7.57
C HIS A 7 -36.66 -53.80 6.43
N PHE A 8 -37.19 -52.62 6.75
CA PHE A 8 -36.85 -51.37 6.06
C PHE A 8 -35.50 -50.89 6.61
N SER A 9 -34.44 -50.97 5.80
CA SER A 9 -33.16 -50.30 6.07
C SER A 9 -32.96 -49.26 4.97
N PRO A 10 -33.16 -47.96 5.23
CA PRO A 10 -32.71 -46.92 4.34
C PRO A 10 -31.23 -46.68 4.66
N ILE A 11 -30.33 -47.30 3.90
CA ILE A 11 -28.96 -46.83 3.84
C ILE A 11 -29.02 -45.44 3.21
N LEU A 12 -28.99 -44.43 4.08
CA LEU A 12 -28.82 -43.04 3.72
C LEU A 12 -27.46 -42.94 3.00
N ILE A 13 -27.48 -42.93 1.67
CA ILE A 13 -26.34 -42.55 0.86
C ILE A 13 -26.22 -41.03 1.03
N THR A 14 -25.49 -40.61 2.05
CA THR A 14 -25.08 -39.23 2.22
C THR A 14 -24.09 -38.93 1.09
N CYS A 15 -24.59 -38.40 -0.03
CA CYS A 15 -23.74 -37.77 -1.03
C CYS A 15 -22.96 -36.65 -0.34
N MET A 16 -21.70 -36.94 0.01
CA MET A 16 -20.72 -35.93 0.37
C MET A 16 -20.49 -35.09 -0.88
N PHE A 17 -21.27 -34.02 -1.02
CA PHE A 17 -20.99 -32.96 -1.97
C PHE A 17 -19.62 -32.39 -1.59
N LEU A 18 -18.58 -32.86 -2.25
CA LEU A 18 -17.32 -32.13 -2.37
C LEU A 18 -17.66 -30.87 -3.16
N ALA A 19 -18.15 -29.85 -2.46
CA ALA A 19 -18.17 -28.51 -3.00
C ALA A 19 -16.72 -28.20 -3.39
N PRO A 20 -16.42 -27.88 -4.66
CA PRO A 20 -15.10 -27.37 -4.98
C PRO A 20 -14.92 -26.13 -4.12
N GLY A 21 -13.99 -26.19 -3.17
CA GLY A 21 -13.55 -25.02 -2.44
C GLY A 21 -13.03 -24.06 -3.49
N ILE A 22 -13.85 -23.07 -3.84
CA ILE A 22 -13.41 -21.96 -4.67
C ILE A 22 -12.34 -21.32 -3.82
N ALA A 23 -11.08 -21.53 -4.17
CA ALA A 23 -9.98 -20.74 -3.66
C ALA A 23 -10.23 -19.32 -4.18
N VAL A 24 -11.07 -18.58 -3.45
CA VAL A 24 -11.14 -17.13 -3.59
C VAL A 24 -9.77 -16.68 -3.14
N ALA A 25 -8.89 -16.39 -4.09
CA ALA A 25 -7.68 -15.63 -3.81
C ALA A 25 -8.13 -14.41 -3.01
N ASP A 26 -7.58 -14.24 -1.82
CA ASP A 26 -7.97 -13.15 -0.95
C ASP A 26 -7.57 -11.85 -1.66
N LYS A 27 -8.56 -11.06 -2.09
CA LYS A 27 -8.32 -9.77 -2.75
C LYS A 27 -7.44 -8.87 -1.89
N PHE A 28 -7.51 -9.03 -0.57
CA PHE A 28 -6.63 -8.34 0.35
C PHE A 28 -5.16 -8.71 0.13
N ASP A 29 -4.83 -10.00 0.02
CA ASP A 29 -3.46 -10.45 -0.25
C ASP A 29 -2.96 -9.97 -1.62
N ASP A 30 -3.81 -9.98 -2.65
CA ASP A 30 -3.46 -9.46 -3.97
C ASP A 30 -3.18 -7.95 -3.92
N ALA A 31 -3.98 -7.19 -3.18
CA ALA A 31 -3.77 -5.77 -2.96
C ALA A 31 -2.49 -5.49 -2.18
N VAL A 32 -2.20 -6.28 -1.13
CA VAL A 32 -0.94 -6.18 -0.35
C VAL A 32 0.26 -6.48 -1.24
N ASN A 33 0.20 -7.52 -2.08
CA ASN A 33 1.27 -7.88 -3.01
C ASN A 33 1.52 -6.78 -4.05
N GLU A 34 0.48 -6.10 -4.52
CA GLU A 34 0.63 -4.94 -5.41
C GLU A 34 1.19 -3.73 -4.67
N TYR A 35 0.75 -3.47 -3.44
CA TYR A 35 1.24 -2.40 -2.59
C TYR A 35 2.74 -2.54 -2.28
N ILE A 36 3.22 -3.75 -1.95
CA ILE A 36 4.63 -4.00 -1.57
C ILE A 36 5.60 -3.61 -2.69
N LYS A 37 5.21 -3.78 -3.96
CA LYS A 37 6.00 -3.31 -5.11
C LYS A 37 6.18 -1.79 -5.06
N GLY A 38 5.10 -1.06 -4.77
CA GLY A 38 5.14 0.39 -4.58
C GLY A 38 5.91 0.82 -3.35
N TYR A 39 5.76 0.11 -2.23
CA TYR A 39 6.45 0.41 -0.98
C TYR A 39 7.97 0.42 -1.15
N LYS A 40 8.52 -0.54 -1.91
CA LYS A 40 9.94 -0.55 -2.28
C LYS A 40 10.36 0.75 -3.00
N GLU A 41 9.55 1.21 -3.95
CA GLU A 41 9.84 2.44 -4.70
C GLU A 41 9.75 3.69 -3.81
N CYS A 42 8.81 3.72 -2.87
CA CYS A 42 8.74 4.76 -1.84
C CYS A 42 9.98 4.78 -0.93
N THR A 43 10.46 3.61 -0.47
CA THR A 43 11.70 3.54 0.33
C THR A 43 12.92 4.03 -0.44
N GLU A 44 13.02 3.68 -1.73
CA GLU A 44 14.09 4.14 -2.61
C GLU A 44 14.00 5.65 -2.85
N ALA A 45 12.79 6.19 -3.01
CA ALA A 45 12.57 7.62 -3.12
C ALA A 45 13.12 8.39 -1.90
N ASN A 46 12.93 7.86 -0.70
CA ASN A 46 13.45 8.48 0.52
C ASN A 46 14.99 8.48 0.56
N THR A 47 15.64 7.40 0.10
CA THR A 47 17.11 7.30 -0.01
C THR A 47 17.67 8.34 -0.98
N LEU A 48 16.98 8.56 -2.10
CA LEU A 48 17.44 9.46 -3.17
C LEU A 48 17.16 10.94 -2.90
N ARG A 49 16.27 11.29 -1.95
CA ARG A 49 15.73 12.66 -1.83
C ARG A 49 16.77 13.77 -1.66
N THR A 50 17.95 13.44 -1.11
CA THR A 50 19.02 14.41 -0.83
C THR A 50 20.09 14.45 -1.92
N SER A 51 20.28 13.36 -2.67
CA SER A 51 21.35 13.21 -3.67
C SER A 51 20.84 13.34 -5.11
N ASP A 52 19.63 12.86 -5.39
CA ASP A 52 18.98 12.92 -6.71
C ASP A 52 17.46 13.12 -6.51
N LEU A 53 17.08 14.37 -6.20
CA LEU A 53 15.68 14.74 -6.00
C LEU A 53 14.79 14.43 -7.23
N PRO A 54 15.22 14.67 -8.49
CA PRO A 54 14.46 14.22 -9.65
C PRO A 54 14.19 12.72 -9.68
N ALA A 55 15.18 11.88 -9.36
CA ALA A 55 14.97 10.42 -9.28
C ALA A 55 14.05 10.04 -8.11
N ALA A 56 14.20 10.68 -6.95
CA ALA A 56 13.31 10.48 -5.81
C ALA A 56 11.84 10.74 -6.19
N LYS A 57 11.55 11.84 -6.89
CA LYS A 57 10.20 12.16 -7.36
C LYS A 57 9.66 11.09 -8.31
N ARG A 58 10.45 10.66 -9.30
CA ARG A 58 10.05 9.58 -10.24
C ARG A 58 9.74 8.27 -9.50
N LYS A 59 10.55 7.89 -8.51
CA LYS A 59 10.32 6.71 -7.67
C LYS A 59 9.04 6.83 -6.85
N PHE A 60 8.79 8.00 -6.27
CA PHE A 60 7.56 8.26 -5.52
C PHE A 60 6.31 8.22 -6.42
N ASP A 61 6.39 8.71 -7.66
CA ASP A 61 5.29 8.59 -8.63
C ASP A 61 4.98 7.12 -8.97
N VAL A 62 6.00 6.26 -9.01
CA VAL A 62 5.80 4.81 -9.20
C VAL A 62 5.12 4.20 -7.97
N TYR A 63 5.50 4.59 -6.75
CA TYR A 63 4.78 4.20 -5.53
C TYR A 63 3.30 4.55 -5.62
N LEU A 64 2.96 5.78 -6.00
CA LEU A 64 1.55 6.23 -6.12
C LEU A 64 0.76 5.38 -7.11
N LYS A 65 1.37 4.97 -8.23
CA LYS A 65 0.73 4.09 -9.22
C LYS A 65 0.44 2.70 -8.66
N HIS A 66 1.36 2.12 -7.87
CA HIS A 66 1.15 0.84 -7.22
C HIS A 66 0.10 0.94 -6.10
N LEU A 67 0.12 2.01 -5.31
CA LEU A 67 -0.89 2.26 -4.29
C LEU A 67 -2.28 2.37 -4.91
N ASP A 68 -2.43 3.11 -6.01
CA ASP A 68 -3.72 3.25 -6.70
C ASP A 68 -4.23 1.90 -7.23
N ARG A 69 -3.36 1.09 -7.84
CA ARG A 69 -3.72 -0.27 -8.27
C ARG A 69 -4.12 -1.15 -7.08
N ALA A 70 -3.36 -1.13 -6.00
CA ALA A 70 -3.69 -1.89 -4.79
C ALA A 70 -5.07 -1.49 -4.23
N LYS A 71 -5.38 -0.19 -4.17
CA LYS A 71 -6.70 0.33 -3.76
C LYS A 71 -7.82 -0.15 -4.67
N SER A 72 -7.56 -0.29 -5.98
CA SER A 72 -8.54 -0.79 -6.94
C SER A 72 -8.83 -2.30 -6.79
N ILE A 73 -7.90 -3.06 -6.22
CA ILE A 73 -8.06 -4.48 -5.93
C ILE A 73 -8.86 -4.65 -4.62
N ASP A 74 -8.40 -3.98 -3.56
CA ASP A 74 -9.07 -3.94 -2.26
C ASP A 74 -8.76 -2.62 -1.53
N SER A 75 -9.78 -1.80 -1.28
CA SER A 75 -9.62 -0.51 -0.62
C SER A 75 -9.38 -0.60 0.89
N THR A 76 -9.63 -1.76 1.52
CA THR A 76 -9.44 -1.96 2.96
C THR A 76 -7.97 -1.88 3.39
N ILE A 77 -7.03 -2.00 2.43
CA ILE A 77 -5.60 -1.79 2.65
C ILE A 77 -5.29 -0.41 3.26
N LEU A 78 -6.16 0.58 3.06
CA LEU A 78 -5.98 1.96 3.54
C LEU A 78 -6.33 2.16 5.01
N SER A 79 -7.08 1.23 5.61
CA SER A 79 -7.64 1.39 6.95
C SER A 79 -7.34 0.21 7.88
N THR A 80 -6.60 -0.80 7.39
CA THR A 80 -6.26 -1.99 8.15
C THR A 80 -4.91 -1.86 8.84
N THR A 81 -4.77 -2.51 9.99
CA THR A 81 -3.48 -2.70 10.68
C THR A 81 -2.80 -4.02 10.32
N GLN A 82 -3.47 -4.89 9.55
CA GLN A 82 -2.91 -6.16 9.12
C GLN A 82 -1.67 -5.95 8.25
N ARG A 83 -0.72 -6.89 8.33
CA ARG A 83 0.48 -6.91 7.48
C ARG A 83 1.26 -5.59 7.48
N ASP A 84 1.23 -4.88 8.60
CA ASP A 84 1.88 -3.58 8.80
C ASP A 84 1.43 -2.47 7.83
N MET A 85 0.27 -2.61 7.19
CA MET A 85 -0.20 -1.66 6.18
C MET A 85 -0.28 -0.22 6.72
N ASP A 86 -0.86 -0.05 7.90
CA ASP A 86 -1.02 1.24 8.56
C ASP A 86 0.32 1.95 8.83
N SER A 87 1.35 1.22 9.27
CA SER A 87 2.67 1.80 9.53
C SER A 87 3.42 2.13 8.23
N ASN A 88 3.32 1.27 7.22
CA ASN A 88 3.95 1.43 5.92
C ASN A 88 3.34 2.60 5.12
N LEU A 89 2.00 2.76 5.17
CA LEU A 89 1.30 3.90 4.56
C LEU A 89 1.75 5.22 5.19
N ARG A 90 1.73 5.31 6.52
CA ARG A 90 2.24 6.50 7.24
C ARG A 90 3.71 6.78 6.98
N TYR A 91 4.52 5.75 6.76
CA TYR A 91 5.91 5.94 6.35
C TYR A 91 5.98 6.69 5.01
N CYS A 92 5.26 6.23 4.00
CA CYS A 92 5.29 6.87 2.68
C CYS A 92 4.66 8.26 2.64
N GLU A 93 3.67 8.55 3.49
CA GLU A 93 3.18 9.92 3.73
C GLU A 93 4.31 10.84 4.22
N ARG A 94 5.13 10.38 5.16
CA ARG A 94 6.30 11.16 5.62
C ARG A 94 7.34 11.32 4.52
N VAL A 95 7.55 10.31 3.68
CA VAL A 95 8.46 10.41 2.53
C VAL A 95 7.99 11.50 1.56
N GLU A 96 6.70 11.59 1.28
CA GLU A 96 6.14 12.65 0.44
C GLU A 96 6.49 14.04 0.99
N VAL A 97 6.26 14.25 2.30
CA VAL A 97 6.59 15.51 2.97
C VAL A 97 8.08 15.80 2.91
N ASN A 98 8.94 14.79 3.08
CA ASN A 98 10.39 14.95 3.00
C ASN A 98 10.87 15.32 1.59
N ILE A 99 10.25 14.77 0.55
CA ILE A 99 10.53 15.13 -0.85
C ILE A 99 10.10 16.58 -1.10
N LYS A 100 8.89 16.97 -0.69
CA LYS A 100 8.40 18.36 -0.81
C LYS A 100 9.31 19.35 -0.08
N ARG A 101 9.81 18.98 1.11
CA ARG A 101 10.78 19.79 1.85
C ARG A 101 12.10 19.94 1.08
N ALA A 102 12.65 18.84 0.56
CA ALA A 102 13.88 18.87 -0.22
C ALA A 102 13.76 19.75 -1.48
N GLU A 103 12.58 19.79 -2.09
CA GLU A 103 12.28 20.68 -3.22
C GLU A 103 12.20 22.15 -2.80
N ALA A 104 11.60 22.45 -1.65
CA ALA A 104 11.38 23.82 -1.19
C ALA A 104 12.62 24.47 -0.54
N THR A 105 13.46 23.71 0.17
CA THR A 105 14.59 24.26 0.96
C THR A 105 15.51 25.18 0.14
N PRO A 106 16.02 24.78 -1.05
CA PRO A 106 16.93 25.63 -1.82
C PRO A 106 16.29 26.95 -2.29
N ILE A 107 14.96 26.96 -2.47
CA ILE A 107 14.21 28.15 -2.87
C ILE A 107 14.14 29.13 -1.69
N LEU A 108 13.84 28.61 -0.49
CA LEU A 108 13.82 29.40 0.74
C LEU A 108 15.20 29.98 1.06
N GLU A 109 16.26 29.19 0.90
CA GLU A 109 17.65 29.63 1.12
C GLU A 109 18.05 30.76 0.19
N LYS A 110 17.73 30.67 -1.11
CA LYS A 110 17.95 31.78 -2.05
C LYS A 110 17.20 33.05 -1.65
N GLY A 111 15.96 32.90 -1.18
CA GLY A 111 15.17 34.02 -0.66
C GLY A 111 15.87 34.73 0.50
N PHE A 112 16.39 33.98 1.46
CA PHE A 112 17.15 34.54 2.58
C PHE A 112 18.43 35.24 2.12
N THR A 113 19.18 34.62 1.20
CA THR A 113 20.38 35.26 0.62
C THR A 113 20.07 36.61 -0.03
N TYR A 114 18.98 36.72 -0.79
CA TYR A 114 18.58 37.99 -1.40
C TYR A 114 18.22 39.06 -0.36
N CYS A 115 17.50 38.67 0.70
CA CYS A 115 17.17 39.57 1.79
C CYS A 115 18.44 40.10 2.50
N ASP A 116 19.41 39.22 2.74
CA ASP A 116 20.68 39.58 3.39
C ASP A 116 21.50 40.53 2.50
N THR A 117 21.63 40.24 1.21
CA THR A 117 22.31 41.13 0.24
C THR A 117 21.64 42.50 0.14
N ALA A 118 20.31 42.54 0.10
CA ALA A 118 19.57 43.80 0.07
C ALA A 118 19.80 44.63 1.32
N LYS A 119 19.79 43.99 2.50
CA LYS A 119 20.07 44.66 3.79
C LYS A 119 21.50 45.19 3.86
N GLU A 120 22.48 44.46 3.35
CA GLU A 120 23.88 44.93 3.29
C GLU A 120 24.04 46.13 2.34
N SER A 121 23.31 46.15 1.23
CA SER A 121 23.35 47.25 0.25
C SER A 121 22.65 48.53 0.73
N LEU A 122 21.89 48.46 1.84
CA LEU A 122 21.21 49.59 2.47
C LEU A 122 22.01 50.23 3.62
N LYS A 123 23.22 49.71 3.90
CA LYS A 123 24.16 50.28 4.87
C LYS A 123 25.20 51.16 4.19
#